data_AF-A0A317GXE1-F1
#
_entry.id   AF-A0A317GXE1-F1
#
_cell.length_a   1.000
_cell.length_b   1.000
_cell.length_c   1.000
_cell.angle_alpha   90.00
_cell.angle_beta   90.00
_cell.angle_gamma   90.00
#
_symmetry.space_group_name_H-M   'P 1'
#
loop_
_entity.id
_entity.type
_entity.pdbx_description
1 polymer ?
#
loop_
_entity_poly.entity_id
_entity_poly.type
_entity_poly.pdbx_seq_one_letter_code
_entity_poly.pdbx_strand_id
1 'polypeptide(L)'
;MLSNSTRDVRDTSSHPFRVPEPPAPDSLPLINASAEVAVWLEHYWDKLRLPASEALRLAVTDDRRDFHRWTGRRLNPLALGCYCYLPTLRSSDGSSSATLTAPTTGTSRRQLTLPGFCENPANSIDETAGRAVRGLETALADPGYRHLIFVDPELLPLGIEVTVAHELIHLSDRVQGNPRKHRCHGYDSISVDEAAITGHDPEVLRALLREETARREATLRNARPYRYIYACPQCGKEYPRVRRYSRPVSCGHCDRAYNAAFLLKLREAVPQS
;
A
#
# COMPACT_ATOMS: atom_id res chain seq x y z
N MET A 1 9.62 -53.44 24.41
CA MET A 1 8.24 -53.26 23.91
C MET A 1 8.14 -51.89 23.28
N LEU A 2 8.01 -51.89 21.96
CA LEU A 2 7.93 -50.71 21.09
C LEU A 2 6.49 -50.17 21.10
N SER A 3 6.30 -48.86 21.22
CA SER A 3 5.08 -48.21 20.74
C SER A 3 5.36 -46.80 20.22
N ASN A 4 5.30 -46.73 18.88
CA ASN A 4 5.04 -45.63 17.93
C ASN A 4 4.62 -44.30 18.57
N SER A 5 5.34 -43.18 18.35
CA SER A 5 5.54 -42.45 17.08
C SER A 5 4.22 -42.03 16.40
N THR A 6 3.56 -41.02 16.98
CA THR A 6 2.62 -40.17 16.27
C THR A 6 3.41 -39.04 15.60
N ARG A 7 3.55 -39.17 14.28
CA ARG A 7 4.03 -38.10 13.39
C ARG A 7 3.00 -36.99 13.40
N ASP A 8 3.37 -35.86 14.00
CA ASP A 8 2.63 -34.61 13.84
C ASP A 8 2.93 -34.08 12.43
N VAL A 9 1.98 -34.30 11.52
CA VAL A 9 2.03 -33.85 10.13
C VAL A 9 1.97 -32.33 10.17
N ARG A 10 3.12 -31.69 9.91
CA ARG A 10 3.23 -30.24 9.79
C ARG A 10 2.34 -29.78 8.65
N ASP A 11 1.28 -29.07 9.01
CA ASP A 11 0.52 -28.22 8.11
C ASP A 11 1.42 -27.07 7.66
N THR A 12 2.22 -27.33 6.62
CA THR A 12 2.86 -26.29 5.82
C THR A 12 1.79 -25.65 4.96
N SER A 13 0.93 -24.84 5.57
CA SER A 13 0.05 -23.93 4.85
C SER A 13 0.90 -22.84 4.20
N SER A 14 1.50 -23.18 3.05
CA SER A 14 1.77 -22.21 2.01
C SER A 14 0.43 -21.56 1.70
N HIS A 15 0.18 -20.38 2.28
CA HIS A 15 -0.99 -19.61 1.90
C HIS A 15 -0.98 -19.49 0.38
N PRO A 16 -2.01 -20.01 -0.33
CA PRO A 16 -2.05 -19.92 -1.76
C PRO A 16 -1.90 -18.45 -2.13
N PHE A 17 -0.98 -18.13 -3.04
CA PHE A 17 -0.87 -16.81 -3.63
C PHE A 17 -2.27 -16.44 -4.13
N ARG A 18 -2.95 -15.55 -3.42
CA ARG A 18 -4.31 -15.16 -3.78
C ARG A 18 -4.17 -14.36 -5.06
N VAL A 19 -4.85 -14.80 -6.11
CA VAL A 19 -4.85 -14.10 -7.39
C VAL A 19 -5.34 -12.67 -7.14
N PRO A 20 -4.60 -11.64 -7.57
CA PRO A 20 -5.04 -10.25 -7.42
C PRO A 20 -6.40 -10.05 -8.08
N GLU A 21 -7.31 -9.38 -7.37
CA GLU A 21 -8.67 -9.08 -7.85
C GLU A 21 -8.85 -7.55 -7.87
N PRO A 22 -8.24 -6.84 -8.82
CA PRO A 22 -8.35 -5.39 -8.88
C PRO A 22 -9.79 -4.96 -9.22
N PRO A 23 -10.19 -3.71 -8.87
CA PRO A 23 -11.50 -3.19 -9.23
C PRO A 23 -11.77 -3.29 -10.73
N ALA A 24 -13.02 -3.60 -11.07
CA ALA A 24 -13.45 -3.70 -12.47
C ALA A 24 -13.38 -2.33 -13.16
N PRO A 25 -13.06 -2.25 -14.46
CA PRO A 25 -12.86 -0.97 -15.15
C PRO A 25 -14.08 -0.03 -15.12
N ASP A 26 -15.28 -0.60 -15.19
CA ASP A 26 -16.57 0.11 -15.12
C ASP A 26 -16.86 0.74 -13.75
N SER A 27 -16.17 0.29 -12.71
CA SER A 27 -16.28 0.85 -11.36
C SER A 27 -15.34 2.03 -11.11
N LEU A 28 -14.47 2.35 -12.08
CA LEU A 28 -13.46 3.38 -11.97
C LEU A 28 -13.92 4.74 -12.51
N PRO A 29 -13.30 5.84 -12.04
CA PRO A 29 -12.38 5.90 -10.90
C PRO A 29 -13.06 5.52 -9.58
N LEU A 30 -12.36 4.76 -8.75
CA LEU A 30 -12.93 4.24 -7.50
C LEU A 30 -12.21 4.84 -6.31
N ILE A 31 -12.96 5.54 -5.46
CA ILE A 31 -12.43 6.06 -4.19
C ILE A 31 -13.29 5.49 -3.09
N ASN A 32 -12.73 4.51 -2.38
CA ASN A 32 -13.26 3.93 -1.17
C ASN A 32 -12.40 4.36 0.02
N ALA A 33 -12.31 5.67 0.24
CA ALA A 33 -11.48 6.27 1.27
C ALA A 33 -12.18 7.46 1.93
N SER A 34 -11.63 7.94 3.04
CA SER A 34 -12.14 9.09 3.78
C SER A 34 -12.28 10.37 2.93
N ALA A 35 -13.14 11.28 3.39
CA ALA A 35 -13.34 12.58 2.72
C ALA A 35 -12.06 13.43 2.70
N GLU A 36 -11.19 13.29 3.72
CA GLU A 36 -9.92 14.00 3.78
C GLU A 36 -8.95 13.49 2.72
N VAL A 37 -8.86 12.16 2.52
CA VAL A 37 -8.06 11.57 1.43
C VAL A 37 -8.54 12.09 0.08
N ALA A 38 -9.86 12.13 -0.14
CA ALA A 38 -10.47 12.62 -1.37
C ALA A 38 -10.10 14.09 -1.68
N VAL A 39 -10.17 14.97 -0.67
CA VAL A 39 -9.81 16.39 -0.82
C VAL A 39 -8.34 16.56 -1.18
N TRP A 40 -7.44 15.87 -0.48
CA TRP A 40 -6.00 15.97 -0.78
C TRP A 40 -5.63 15.34 -2.12
N LEU A 41 -6.33 14.26 -2.50
CA LEU A 41 -6.14 13.62 -3.79
C LEU A 41 -6.43 14.62 -4.91
N GLU A 42 -7.57 15.32 -4.84
CA GLU A 42 -7.94 16.36 -5.80
C GLU A 42 -6.93 17.52 -5.82
N HIS A 43 -6.59 18.06 -4.65
CA HIS A 43 -5.62 19.15 -4.54
C HIS A 43 -4.27 18.82 -5.18
N TYR A 44 -3.70 17.65 -4.87
CA TYR A 44 -2.39 17.26 -5.36
C TYR A 44 -2.42 16.70 -6.78
N TRP A 45 -3.56 16.17 -7.24
CA TRP A 45 -3.75 15.79 -8.64
C TRP A 45 -3.53 16.99 -9.56
N ASP A 46 -4.19 18.10 -9.24
CA ASP A 46 -4.06 19.35 -9.99
C ASP A 46 -2.66 19.95 -9.85
N LYS A 47 -2.11 19.97 -8.62
CA LYS A 47 -0.78 20.53 -8.35
C LYS A 47 0.34 19.80 -9.10
N LEU A 48 0.24 18.48 -9.21
CA LEU A 48 1.17 17.64 -9.97
C LEU A 48 0.86 17.60 -11.47
N ARG A 49 -0.23 18.25 -11.91
CA ARG A 49 -0.70 18.30 -13.30
C ARG A 49 -0.87 16.90 -13.91
N LEU A 50 -1.45 15.99 -13.13
CA LEU A 50 -1.69 14.63 -13.59
C LEU A 50 -2.77 14.60 -14.69
N PRO A 51 -2.57 13.85 -15.80
CA PRO A 51 -3.55 13.80 -16.88
C PRO A 51 -4.88 13.20 -16.42
N ALA A 52 -6.00 13.81 -16.81
CA ALA A 52 -7.35 13.29 -16.52
C ALA A 52 -7.58 11.85 -17.00
N SER A 53 -6.88 11.42 -18.06
CA SER A 53 -6.92 10.03 -18.56
C SER A 53 -6.41 9.01 -17.55
N GLU A 54 -5.47 9.40 -16.68
CA GLU A 54 -4.93 8.49 -15.64
C GLU A 54 -5.87 8.39 -14.44
N ALA A 55 -6.71 9.40 -14.23
CA ALA A 55 -7.72 9.39 -13.19
C ALA A 55 -8.70 8.23 -13.38
N LEU A 56 -9.13 7.98 -14.63
CA LEU A 56 -9.99 6.84 -15.02
C LEU A 56 -9.37 5.45 -14.72
N ARG A 57 -8.08 5.39 -14.37
CA ARG A 57 -7.33 4.16 -14.07
C ARG A 57 -6.98 4.02 -12.60
N LEU A 58 -7.38 4.99 -11.77
CA LEU A 58 -7.05 5.07 -10.37
C LEU A 58 -8.13 4.40 -9.50
N ALA A 59 -7.66 3.56 -8.58
CA ALA A 59 -8.43 3.15 -7.41
C ALA A 59 -7.70 3.53 -6.13
N VAL A 60 -8.42 4.12 -5.18
CA VAL A 60 -7.92 4.52 -3.87
C VAL A 60 -8.75 3.85 -2.78
N THR A 61 -8.11 3.34 -1.73
CA THR A 61 -8.78 2.79 -0.56
C THR A 61 -8.04 3.11 0.73
N ASP A 62 -8.76 3.25 1.83
CA ASP A 62 -8.19 3.25 3.18
C ASP A 62 -8.44 1.92 3.93
N ASP A 63 -9.06 0.94 3.28
CA ASP A 63 -9.19 -0.43 3.79
C ASP A 63 -8.03 -1.33 3.31
N ARG A 64 -7.21 -1.77 4.25
CA ARG A 64 -6.12 -2.73 4.01
C ARG A 64 -6.60 -4.06 3.42
N ARG A 65 -7.83 -4.48 3.72
CA ARG A 65 -8.44 -5.71 3.18
C ARG A 65 -8.75 -5.56 1.70
N ASP A 66 -9.29 -4.42 1.31
CA ASP A 66 -9.52 -4.09 -0.09
C ASP A 66 -8.21 -4.04 -0.85
N PHE A 67 -7.22 -3.32 -0.33
CA PHE A 67 -5.92 -3.23 -1.00
C PHE A 67 -5.23 -4.60 -1.13
N HIS A 68 -5.33 -5.45 -0.10
CA HIS A 68 -4.81 -6.81 -0.15
C HIS A 68 -5.58 -7.68 -1.16
N ARG A 69 -6.90 -7.55 -1.26
CA ARG A 69 -7.70 -8.23 -2.30
C ARG A 69 -7.25 -7.79 -3.70
N TRP A 70 -7.09 -6.49 -3.91
CA TRP A 70 -6.73 -5.93 -5.22
C TRP A 70 -5.32 -6.32 -5.67
N THR A 71 -4.37 -6.40 -4.75
CA THR A 71 -2.94 -6.64 -5.08
C THR A 71 -2.49 -8.08 -4.86
N GLY A 72 -3.26 -8.89 -4.13
CA GLY A 72 -2.83 -10.19 -3.62
C GLY A 72 -1.70 -10.12 -2.58
N ARG A 73 -1.32 -8.91 -2.13
CA ARG A 73 -0.21 -8.68 -1.19
C ARG A 73 -0.69 -8.03 0.10
N ARG A 74 -0.25 -8.58 1.24
CA ARG A 74 -0.51 -7.98 2.54
C ARG A 74 0.46 -6.82 2.77
N LEU A 75 -0.09 -5.65 3.08
CA LEU A 75 0.70 -4.52 3.53
C LEU A 75 1.30 -4.80 4.92
N ASN A 76 2.49 -4.24 5.16
CA ASN A 76 3.06 -4.18 6.49
C ASN A 76 2.09 -3.38 7.39
N PRO A 77 1.77 -3.84 8.62
CA PRO A 77 0.95 -3.08 9.57
C PRO A 77 1.46 -1.66 9.87
N LEU A 78 2.73 -1.38 9.62
CA LEU A 78 3.34 -0.05 9.79
C LEU A 78 3.38 0.77 8.49
N ALA A 79 2.89 0.25 7.36
CA ALA A 79 2.83 1.02 6.11
C ALA A 79 1.78 2.14 6.23
N LEU A 80 2.19 3.39 6.01
CA LEU A 80 1.32 4.57 6.13
C LEU A 80 0.53 4.81 4.84
N GLY A 81 1.18 4.62 3.71
CA GLY A 81 0.58 4.61 2.38
C GLY A 81 1.22 3.53 1.51
N CYS A 82 0.63 3.27 0.35
CA CYS A 82 1.26 2.47 -0.68
C CYS A 82 0.66 2.72 -2.06
N TYR A 83 1.52 3.08 -3.00
CA TYR A 83 1.22 3.08 -4.42
C TYR A 83 1.64 1.75 -5.08
N CYS A 84 0.75 1.20 -5.89
CA CYS A 84 0.99 0.02 -6.70
C CYS A 84 0.54 0.25 -8.14
N TYR A 85 1.40 -0.15 -9.08
CA TYR A 85 1.05 -0.25 -10.49
C TYR A 85 0.81 -1.71 -10.85
N LEU A 86 -0.37 -2.02 -11.36
CA LEU A 86 -0.74 -3.36 -11.79
C LEU A 86 -0.96 -3.39 -13.30
N PRO A 87 -0.13 -4.08 -14.09
CA PRO A 87 -0.46 -4.39 -15.47
C PRO A 87 -1.71 -5.28 -15.52
N THR A 88 -2.73 -4.91 -16.29
CA THR A 88 -3.82 -5.83 -16.64
C THR A 88 -3.29 -6.70 -17.78
N LEU A 89 -3.13 -7.99 -17.52
CA LEU A 89 -2.83 -8.94 -18.59
C LEU A 89 -4.00 -8.85 -19.57
N ARG A 90 -3.71 -8.45 -20.81
CA ARG A 90 -4.68 -8.57 -21.90
C ARG A 90 -5.11 -10.02 -21.92
N SER A 91 -6.38 -10.27 -21.65
CA SER A 91 -6.99 -11.58 -21.84
C SER A 91 -6.68 -12.02 -23.27
N SER A 92 -5.69 -12.89 -23.44
CA SER A 92 -5.62 -13.73 -24.61
C SER A 92 -6.88 -14.58 -24.57
N ASP A 93 -7.74 -14.40 -25.56
CA ASP A 93 -9.04 -15.04 -25.74
C ASP A 93 -9.16 -16.40 -25.05
N GLY A 94 -10.06 -16.48 -24.08
CA GLY A 94 -10.22 -17.66 -23.25
C GLY A 94 -11.46 -17.59 -22.37
N SER A 95 -12.61 -17.52 -23.02
CA SER A 95 -13.96 -17.77 -22.49
C SER A 95 -14.01 -18.37 -21.08
N SER A 96 -14.48 -17.60 -20.11
CA SER A 96 -15.09 -18.13 -18.89
C SER A 96 -16.08 -17.13 -18.33
N SER A 97 -17.34 -17.34 -18.69
CA SER A 97 -18.53 -16.78 -18.08
C SER A 97 -18.53 -17.11 -16.58
N ALA A 98 -18.34 -16.11 -15.73
CA ALA A 98 -18.59 -16.23 -14.30
C ALA A 98 -19.77 -15.31 -13.93
N THR A 99 -20.88 -15.96 -13.61
CA THR A 99 -22.15 -15.38 -13.20
C THR A 99 -22.01 -14.61 -11.88
N LEU A 100 -22.50 -13.37 -11.89
CA LEU A 100 -22.53 -12.45 -10.76
C LEU A 100 -23.57 -12.88 -9.72
N THR A 101 -23.17 -12.87 -8.45
CA THR A 101 -24.08 -12.68 -7.31
C THR A 101 -23.45 -11.69 -6.34
N ALA A 102 -24.09 -10.52 -6.18
CA ALA A 102 -23.85 -9.58 -5.08
C ALA A 102 -24.52 -10.10 -3.79
N PRO A 103 -24.07 -9.62 -2.61
CA PRO A 103 -24.79 -8.49 -2.02
C PRO A 103 -23.94 -7.41 -1.30
N THR A 104 -24.64 -6.27 -1.19
CA THR A 104 -24.52 -4.94 -0.56
C THR A 104 -23.97 -4.86 0.88
N THR A 105 -23.21 -3.79 1.23
CA THR A 105 -23.57 -2.67 2.15
C THR A 105 -22.37 -1.81 2.58
N GLY A 106 -22.44 -0.48 2.34
CA GLY A 106 -22.14 0.54 3.36
C GLY A 106 -20.78 1.26 3.38
N THR A 107 -20.55 2.20 2.46
CA THR A 107 -19.89 3.49 2.76
C THR A 107 -20.28 4.51 1.68
N SER A 108 -20.52 5.77 2.09
CA SER A 108 -20.99 6.84 1.21
C SER A 108 -20.00 7.10 0.07
N ARG A 109 -20.34 6.69 -1.15
CA ARG A 109 -19.54 6.86 -2.37
C ARG A 109 -19.54 8.35 -2.74
N ARG A 110 -18.49 9.09 -2.37
CA ARG A 110 -18.31 10.47 -2.82
C ARG A 110 -17.81 10.47 -4.27
N GLN A 111 -18.54 11.15 -5.14
CA GLN A 111 -18.11 11.46 -6.49
C GLN A 111 -17.21 12.69 -6.42
N LEU A 112 -15.94 12.56 -6.85
CA LEU A 112 -15.02 13.71 -6.91
C LEU A 112 -15.42 14.70 -8.00
N THR A 113 -15.06 15.96 -7.79
CA THR A 113 -15.19 17.08 -8.74
C THR A 113 -13.99 17.24 -9.67
N LEU A 114 -13.26 16.16 -9.94
CA LEU A 114 -12.13 16.18 -10.86
C LEU A 114 -12.59 16.20 -12.34
N PRO A 115 -11.88 16.91 -13.24
CA PRO A 115 -12.08 16.77 -14.68
C PRO A 115 -11.94 15.30 -15.11
N GLY A 116 -13.00 14.70 -15.65
CA GLY A 116 -13.09 13.26 -15.99
C GLY A 116 -13.79 12.36 -14.96
N PHE A 117 -14.12 12.86 -13.75
CA PHE A 117 -14.95 12.14 -12.76
C PHE A 117 -16.45 12.50 -12.83
N CYS A 118 -16.80 13.65 -13.43
CA CYS A 118 -18.16 14.16 -13.51
C CYS A 118 -18.83 13.95 -14.89
N GLU A 119 -18.07 13.58 -15.92
CA GLU A 119 -18.62 13.40 -17.26
C GLU A 119 -19.13 11.97 -17.41
N ASN A 120 -20.41 11.78 -17.07
CA ASN A 120 -21.12 10.60 -17.54
C ASN A 120 -21.23 10.72 -19.07
N PRO A 121 -20.57 9.86 -19.88
CA PRO A 121 -20.59 9.98 -21.33
C PRO A 121 -22.00 9.82 -21.92
N ALA A 122 -22.98 9.40 -21.11
CA ALA A 122 -24.37 9.24 -21.51
C ALA A 122 -25.18 10.55 -21.56
N ASN A 123 -24.71 11.66 -20.98
CA ASN A 123 -25.53 12.88 -20.81
C ASN A 123 -25.11 14.08 -21.67
N SER A 124 -24.10 13.97 -22.53
CA SER A 124 -23.72 15.03 -23.48
C SER A 124 -24.02 14.63 -24.93
N ILE A 125 -25.30 14.41 -25.22
CA ILE A 125 -25.78 14.39 -26.61
C ILE A 125 -26.09 15.83 -27.00
N ASP A 126 -25.04 16.59 -27.32
CA ASP A 126 -25.16 17.81 -28.12
C ASP A 126 -24.52 17.55 -29.49
N GLU A 127 -25.31 17.76 -30.54
CA GLU A 127 -25.21 17.10 -31.85
C GLU A 127 -24.09 17.64 -32.77
N THR A 128 -23.07 18.31 -32.20
CA THR A 128 -22.08 19.06 -32.98
C THR A 128 -20.62 18.66 -32.75
N ALA A 129 -20.34 17.54 -32.06
CA ALA A 129 -18.98 17.14 -31.66
C ALA A 129 -18.47 15.80 -32.27
N GLY A 130 -18.74 15.53 -33.55
CA GLY A 130 -18.33 14.29 -34.23
C GLY A 130 -16.81 14.02 -34.35
N ARG A 131 -15.94 14.90 -33.83
CA ARG A 131 -14.47 14.74 -33.87
C ARG A 131 -13.82 14.54 -32.49
N ALA A 132 -14.48 14.97 -31.41
CA ALA A 132 -13.97 14.78 -30.04
C ALA A 132 -14.31 13.39 -29.48
N VAL A 133 -15.42 12.80 -29.90
CA VAL A 133 -15.93 11.50 -29.40
C VAL A 133 -14.98 10.33 -29.75
N ARG A 134 -14.29 10.36 -30.90
CA ARG A 134 -13.31 9.31 -31.26
C ARG A 134 -12.07 9.29 -30.36
N GLY A 135 -11.72 10.40 -29.71
CA GLY A 135 -10.58 10.46 -28.79
C GLY A 135 -10.86 9.74 -27.47
N LEU A 136 -12.11 9.77 -26.99
CA LEU A 136 -12.53 9.16 -25.73
C LEU A 136 -12.85 7.65 -25.91
N GLU A 137 -13.50 7.27 -27.03
CA GLU A 137 -13.79 5.87 -27.35
C GLU A 137 -12.52 5.01 -27.53
N THR A 138 -11.42 5.60 -28.00
CA THR A 138 -10.14 4.87 -28.14
C THR A 138 -9.40 4.76 -26.79
N ALA A 139 -9.72 5.60 -25.80
CA ALA A 139 -9.14 5.59 -24.45
C ALA A 139 -9.82 4.57 -23.50
N LEU A 140 -11.01 4.07 -23.87
CA LEU A 140 -11.76 3.04 -23.15
C LEU A 140 -11.35 1.61 -23.50
N ALA A 141 -10.44 1.43 -24.46
CA ALA A 141 -9.76 0.15 -24.63
C ALA A 141 -8.97 -0.18 -23.35
N ASP A 142 -9.13 -1.39 -22.81
CA ASP A 142 -8.48 -1.83 -21.56
C ASP A 142 -7.02 -1.38 -21.55
N PRO A 143 -6.65 -0.43 -20.69
CA PRO A 143 -5.38 0.31 -20.82
C PRO A 143 -4.15 -0.55 -20.57
N GLY A 144 -4.33 -1.84 -20.24
CA GLY A 144 -3.25 -2.77 -19.95
C GLY A 144 -2.64 -2.52 -18.58
N TYR A 145 -3.20 -1.60 -17.76
CA TYR A 145 -2.74 -1.32 -16.40
C TYR A 145 -3.74 -0.55 -15.51
N ARG A 146 -3.42 -0.50 -14.22
CA ARG A 146 -4.11 0.26 -13.16
C ARG A 146 -3.15 0.91 -12.16
N HIS A 147 -3.61 2.00 -11.57
CA HIS A 147 -3.00 2.65 -10.41
C HIS A 147 -3.82 2.34 -9.17
N LEU A 148 -3.17 1.80 -8.14
CA LEU A 148 -3.79 1.55 -6.84
C LEU A 148 -3.07 2.37 -5.77
N ILE A 149 -3.83 3.04 -4.91
CA ILE A 149 -3.31 3.76 -3.75
C ILE A 149 -4.01 3.25 -2.49
N PHE A 150 -3.20 2.98 -1.47
CA PHE A 150 -3.66 2.81 -0.09
C PHE A 150 -3.20 4.01 0.74
N VAL A 151 -4.08 4.52 1.61
CA VAL A 151 -3.75 5.50 2.65
C VAL A 151 -4.30 5.01 3.97
N ASP A 152 -3.48 4.98 5.02
CA ASP A 152 -3.93 4.51 6.34
C ASP A 152 -4.91 5.51 6.98
N PRO A 153 -6.14 5.09 7.36
CA PRO A 153 -7.18 6.00 7.83
C PRO A 153 -6.92 6.52 9.25
N GLU A 154 -5.98 5.91 9.99
CA GLU A 154 -5.67 6.32 11.36
C GLU A 154 -4.57 7.38 11.42
N LEU A 155 -4.08 7.88 10.28
CA LEU A 155 -3.10 8.97 10.22
C LEU A 155 -3.65 10.25 10.86
N LEU A 156 -2.75 11.05 11.43
CA LEU A 156 -3.02 12.43 11.80
C LEU A 156 -3.39 13.24 10.53
N PRO A 157 -4.13 14.36 10.64
CA PRO A 157 -4.57 15.12 9.46
C PRO A 157 -3.44 15.52 8.51
N LEU A 158 -2.32 16.02 9.05
CA LEU A 158 -1.12 16.33 8.26
C LEU A 158 -0.47 15.07 7.68
N GLY A 159 -0.54 13.94 8.40
CA GLY A 159 -0.05 12.65 7.92
C GLY A 159 -0.82 12.16 6.70
N ILE A 160 -2.14 12.34 6.65
CA ILE A 160 -2.98 12.01 5.49
C ILE A 160 -2.55 12.83 4.28
N GLU A 161 -2.43 14.15 4.44
CA GLU A 161 -2.00 15.06 3.39
C GLU A 161 -0.67 14.63 2.77
N VAL A 162 0.36 14.49 3.61
CA VAL A 162 1.73 14.16 3.19
C VAL A 162 1.78 12.79 2.53
N THR A 163 1.03 11.81 3.07
CA THR A 163 0.96 10.47 2.49
C THR A 163 0.30 10.50 1.11
N VAL A 164 -0.81 11.23 0.94
CA VAL A 164 -1.45 11.38 -0.37
C VAL A 164 -0.51 12.02 -1.39
N ALA A 165 0.18 13.10 -1.00
CA ALA A 165 1.18 13.75 -1.85
C ALA A 165 2.30 12.76 -2.25
N HIS A 166 2.81 11.99 -1.30
CA HIS A 166 3.84 10.96 -1.54
C HIS A 166 3.40 9.92 -2.57
N GLU A 167 2.22 9.34 -2.40
CA GLU A 167 1.74 8.30 -3.32
C GLU A 167 1.45 8.86 -4.72
N LEU A 168 0.99 10.11 -4.82
CA LEU A 168 0.81 10.77 -6.11
C LEU A 168 2.12 11.18 -6.78
N ILE A 169 3.19 11.47 -6.03
CA ILE A 169 4.54 11.67 -6.61
C ILE A 169 4.99 10.38 -7.30
N HIS A 170 4.82 9.20 -6.68
CA HIS A 170 5.14 7.92 -7.34
C HIS A 170 4.30 7.66 -8.59
N LEU A 171 3.02 8.02 -8.55
CA LEU A 171 2.14 7.93 -9.73
C LEU A 171 2.66 8.86 -10.83
N SER A 172 2.93 10.12 -10.52
CA SER A 172 3.41 11.14 -11.45
C SER A 172 4.73 10.73 -12.11
N ASP A 173 5.71 10.30 -11.31
CA ASP A 173 6.99 9.77 -11.80
C ASP A 173 6.78 8.63 -12.81
N ARG A 174 5.81 7.74 -12.56
CA ARG A 174 5.49 6.65 -13.49
C ARG A 174 4.84 7.15 -14.78
N VAL A 175 3.86 8.04 -14.69
CA VAL A 175 3.17 8.61 -15.86
C VAL A 175 4.16 9.37 -16.76
N GLN A 176 5.15 10.01 -16.16
CA GLN A 176 6.22 10.72 -16.88
C GLN A 176 7.33 9.79 -17.40
N GLY A 177 7.23 8.47 -17.20
CA GLY A 177 8.21 7.49 -17.69
C GLY A 177 9.47 7.33 -16.83
N ASN A 178 9.50 7.91 -15.61
CA ASN A 178 10.62 7.87 -14.68
C ASN A 178 10.28 7.15 -13.36
N PRO A 179 9.76 5.90 -13.38
CA PRO A 179 9.32 5.23 -12.16
C PRO A 179 10.48 4.98 -11.20
N ARG A 180 10.41 5.57 -10.01
CA ARG A 180 11.40 5.34 -8.94
C ARG A 180 11.12 4.00 -8.26
N LYS A 181 12.18 3.34 -7.77
CA LYS A 181 12.02 2.17 -6.90
C LYS A 181 11.66 2.66 -5.50
N HIS A 182 10.57 2.12 -4.94
CA HIS A 182 10.18 2.31 -3.55
C HIS A 182 11.28 1.79 -2.62
N ARG A 183 12.14 2.67 -2.10
CA ARG A 183 13.09 2.37 -1.03
C ARG A 183 12.43 2.75 0.31
N CYS A 184 13.02 2.34 1.43
CA CYS A 184 12.54 2.79 2.73
C CYS A 184 12.93 4.26 2.92
N HIS A 185 12.07 5.17 2.51
CA HIS A 185 12.37 6.60 2.43
C HIS A 185 12.09 7.29 3.78
N GLY A 186 13.16 7.80 4.41
CA GLY A 186 13.09 8.77 5.51
C GLY A 186 14.15 9.88 5.40
N TYR A 187 15.05 9.78 4.41
CA TYR A 187 16.16 10.70 4.15
C TYR A 187 16.43 10.89 2.64
N ASP A 188 15.50 10.47 1.78
CA ASP A 188 15.74 10.35 0.34
C ASP A 188 15.19 11.58 -0.43
N SER A 189 15.52 11.69 -1.72
CA SER A 189 15.10 12.79 -2.61
C SER A 189 13.58 13.00 -2.65
N ILE A 190 12.80 11.96 -2.37
CA ILE A 190 11.34 12.06 -2.29
C ILE A 190 10.89 12.94 -1.13
N SER A 191 11.61 12.99 -0.01
CA SER A 191 11.27 13.91 1.09
C SER A 191 11.51 15.38 0.74
N VAL A 192 12.40 15.65 -0.22
CA VAL A 192 12.58 17.01 -0.78
C VAL A 192 11.43 17.34 -1.73
N ASP A 193 11.02 16.38 -2.57
CA ASP A 193 9.88 16.54 -3.46
C ASP A 193 8.57 16.71 -2.67
N GLU A 194 8.38 15.94 -1.59
CA GLU A 194 7.27 16.10 -0.65
C GLU A 194 7.26 17.50 -0.04
N ALA A 195 8.39 18.00 0.46
CA ALA A 195 8.49 19.33 1.04
C ALA A 195 8.18 20.42 -0.02
N ALA A 196 8.70 20.28 -1.23
CA ALA A 196 8.44 21.22 -2.32
C ALA A 196 6.96 21.21 -2.76
N ILE A 197 6.36 20.02 -2.85
CA ILE A 197 4.97 19.85 -3.28
C ILE A 197 3.99 20.25 -2.17
N THR A 198 4.23 19.90 -0.92
CA THR A 198 3.33 20.24 0.19
C THR A 198 3.54 21.68 0.68
N GLY A 199 4.75 22.22 0.49
CA GLY A 199 5.14 23.52 1.05
C GLY A 199 5.57 23.44 2.52
N HIS A 200 5.69 22.25 3.09
CA HIS A 200 6.18 22.05 4.45
C HIS A 200 7.70 21.98 4.51
N ASP A 201 8.24 22.33 5.68
CA ASP A 201 9.66 22.17 5.95
C ASP A 201 10.04 20.67 6.04
N PRO A 202 11.14 20.22 5.41
CA PRO A 202 11.55 18.82 5.45
C PRO A 202 11.76 18.26 6.86
N GLU A 203 12.22 19.06 7.83
CA GLU A 203 12.40 18.60 9.21
C GLU A 203 11.07 18.38 9.91
N VAL A 204 10.05 19.19 9.59
CA VAL A 204 8.68 18.98 10.06
C VAL A 204 8.13 17.65 9.54
N LEU A 205 8.32 17.36 8.25
CA LEU A 205 7.90 16.08 7.66
C LEU A 205 8.62 14.88 8.30
N ARG A 206 9.92 14.99 8.57
CA ARG A 206 10.68 13.95 9.28
C ARG A 206 10.24 13.78 10.73
N ALA A 207 9.85 14.86 11.41
CA ALA A 207 9.30 14.79 12.77
C ALA A 207 7.95 14.06 12.75
N LEU A 208 7.06 14.43 11.82
CA LEU A 208 5.76 13.78 11.62
C LEU A 208 5.90 12.28 11.34
N LEU A 209 6.77 11.88 10.42
CA LEU A 209 6.99 10.46 10.11
C LEU A 209 7.47 9.66 11.34
N ARG A 210 8.35 10.25 12.16
CA ARG A 210 8.82 9.64 13.41
C ARG A 210 7.68 9.49 14.41
N GLU A 211 6.86 10.52 14.59
CA GLU A 211 5.70 10.49 15.48
C GLU A 211 4.68 9.44 15.06
N GLU A 212 4.30 9.43 13.78
CA GLU A 212 3.36 8.45 13.22
C GLU A 212 3.83 7.01 13.36
N THR A 213 5.12 6.78 13.10
CA THR A 213 5.75 5.47 13.26
C THR A 213 5.75 5.05 14.73
N ALA A 214 6.15 5.94 15.64
CA ALA A 214 6.19 5.66 17.07
C ALA A 214 4.81 5.37 17.65
N ARG A 215 3.78 6.16 17.27
CA ARG A 215 2.40 5.95 17.70
C ARG A 215 1.86 4.60 17.24
N ARG A 216 2.06 4.25 15.96
CA ARG A 216 1.63 2.94 15.43
C ARG A 216 2.39 1.79 16.05
N GLU A 217 3.70 1.93 16.25
CA GLU A 217 4.47 0.92 16.94
C GLU A 217 3.93 0.73 18.35
N ALA A 218 3.68 1.80 19.11
CA ALA A 218 3.09 1.73 20.45
C ALA A 218 1.74 1.00 20.45
N THR A 219 0.79 1.38 19.60
CA THR A 219 -0.50 0.68 19.46
C THR A 219 -0.31 -0.81 19.13
N LEU A 220 0.56 -1.12 18.17
CA LEU A 220 0.85 -2.49 17.76
C LEU A 220 1.50 -3.29 18.90
N ARG A 221 2.38 -2.66 19.69
CA ARG A 221 3.05 -3.30 20.84
C ARG A 221 2.12 -3.49 22.02
N ASN A 222 1.18 -2.58 22.25
CA ASN A 222 0.11 -2.76 23.24
C ASN A 222 -0.74 -3.99 22.90
N ALA A 223 -1.11 -4.16 21.63
CA ALA A 223 -1.86 -5.33 21.18
C ALA A 223 -1.00 -6.61 21.08
N ARG A 224 0.28 -6.47 20.76
CA ARG A 224 1.21 -7.58 20.48
C ARG A 224 2.57 -7.31 21.13
N PRO A 225 2.67 -7.45 22.47
CA PRO A 225 3.90 -7.14 23.19
C PRO A 225 5.04 -8.05 22.75
N TYR A 226 6.26 -7.54 22.86
CA TYR A 226 7.45 -8.35 22.68
C TYR A 226 7.52 -9.39 23.80
N ARG A 227 7.69 -10.67 23.42
CA ARG A 227 7.72 -11.81 24.36
C ARG A 227 9.10 -12.44 24.47
N TYR A 228 9.97 -12.16 23.51
CA TYR A 228 11.29 -12.75 23.40
C TYR A 228 12.28 -11.64 23.05
N ILE A 229 13.29 -11.45 23.89
CA ILE A 229 14.37 -10.49 23.62
C ILE A 229 15.61 -11.32 23.32
N TYR A 230 16.09 -11.25 22.08
CA TYR A 230 17.36 -11.86 21.73
C TYR A 230 18.47 -10.81 21.80
N ALA A 231 19.68 -11.19 22.21
CA ALA A 231 20.83 -10.31 22.24
C ALA A 231 22.01 -10.91 21.46
N CYS A 232 22.77 -10.06 20.79
CA CYS A 232 24.06 -10.45 20.23
C CYS A 232 25.08 -10.61 21.38
N PRO A 233 25.79 -11.74 21.49
CA PRO A 233 26.80 -11.91 22.53
C PRO A 233 28.01 -10.98 22.37
N GLN A 234 28.27 -10.47 21.14
CA GLN A 234 29.43 -9.64 20.85
C GLN A 234 29.17 -8.15 21.09
N CYS A 235 28.09 -7.60 20.52
CA CYS A 235 27.82 -6.16 20.56
C CYS A 235 26.68 -5.78 21.52
N GLY A 236 26.07 -6.75 22.21
CA GLY A 236 24.97 -6.52 23.15
C GLY A 236 23.65 -6.06 22.54
N LYS A 237 23.59 -5.83 21.22
CA LYS A 237 22.39 -5.30 20.55
C LYS A 237 21.20 -6.24 20.75
N GLU A 238 20.08 -5.65 21.15
CA GLU A 238 18.84 -6.37 21.40
C GLU A 238 17.93 -6.43 20.17
N TYR A 239 17.23 -7.54 20.05
CA TYR A 239 16.33 -7.89 18.96
C TYR A 239 15.02 -8.40 19.55
N PRO A 240 14.10 -7.48 19.90
CA PRO A 240 12.82 -7.85 20.46
C PRO A 240 11.92 -8.53 19.41
N ARG A 241 11.19 -9.56 19.83
CA ARG A 241 10.34 -10.40 18.98
C ARG A 241 9.05 -10.80 19.68
N VAL A 242 7.97 -10.88 18.90
CA VAL A 242 6.67 -11.39 19.36
C VAL A 242 6.64 -12.92 19.36
N ARG A 243 7.42 -13.55 18.48
CA ARG A 243 7.54 -15.00 18.31
C ARG A 243 9.01 -15.41 18.36
N ARG A 244 9.29 -16.64 18.80
CA ARG A 244 10.65 -17.20 18.72
C ARG A 244 11.09 -17.33 17.27
N TYR A 245 12.38 -17.20 17.02
CA TYR A 245 12.93 -17.57 15.73
C TYR A 245 12.78 -19.07 15.50
N SER A 246 12.33 -19.46 14.31
CA SER A 246 12.19 -20.86 13.91
C SER A 246 13.50 -21.48 13.42
N ARG A 247 14.51 -20.64 13.12
CA ARG A 247 15.85 -21.03 12.68
C ARG A 247 16.88 -20.18 13.43
N PRO A 248 18.13 -20.65 13.58
CA PRO A 248 19.22 -19.83 14.08
C PRO A 248 19.39 -18.56 13.23
N VAL A 249 19.65 -17.42 13.89
CA VAL A 249 19.88 -16.13 13.24
C VAL A 249 21.07 -15.45 13.89
N SER A 250 21.87 -14.76 13.09
CA SER A 250 23.04 -14.01 13.55
C SER A 250 22.80 -12.50 13.56
N CYS A 251 23.66 -11.79 14.29
CA CYS A 251 23.63 -10.34 14.39
C CYS A 251 24.01 -9.65 13.07
N GLY A 252 23.00 -9.10 12.37
CA GLY A 252 23.19 -8.31 11.15
C GLY A 252 23.99 -7.01 11.32
N HIS A 253 24.17 -6.55 12.57
CA HIS A 253 24.94 -5.36 12.90
C HIS A 253 26.45 -5.64 12.98
N CYS A 254 26.84 -6.82 13.49
CA CYS A 254 28.24 -7.24 13.53
C CYS A 254 28.72 -7.74 12.18
N ASP A 255 27.86 -8.47 11.46
CA ASP A 255 28.16 -9.01 10.14
C ASP A 255 26.88 -8.98 9.29
N ARG A 256 26.97 -8.48 8.06
CA ARG A 256 25.83 -8.44 7.13
C ARG A 256 25.49 -9.83 6.59
N ALA A 257 26.46 -10.75 6.57
CA ALA A 257 26.25 -12.14 6.21
C ALA A 257 25.88 -12.98 7.44
N TYR A 258 25.28 -14.15 7.21
CA TYR A 258 25.05 -15.09 8.31
C TYR A 258 26.39 -15.57 8.88
N ASN A 259 26.57 -15.43 10.19
CA ASN A 259 27.80 -15.80 10.87
C ASN A 259 27.50 -16.46 12.21
N ALA A 260 27.92 -17.72 12.35
CA ALA A 260 27.65 -18.55 13.53
C ALA A 260 28.28 -17.98 14.82
N ALA A 261 29.37 -17.21 14.72
CA ALA A 261 30.00 -16.57 15.87
C ALA A 261 29.09 -15.51 16.52
N PHE A 262 28.17 -14.92 15.75
CA PHE A 262 27.26 -13.86 16.21
C PHE A 262 25.82 -14.35 16.35
N LEU A 263 25.62 -15.64 16.63
CA LEU A 263 24.31 -16.22 16.88
C LEU A 263 23.59 -15.49 18.02
N LEU A 264 22.38 -15.03 17.73
CA LEU A 264 21.55 -14.32 18.68
C LEU A 264 21.07 -15.28 19.77
N LYS A 265 21.34 -14.95 21.03
CA LYS A 265 20.93 -15.74 22.19
C LYS A 265 19.68 -15.12 22.80
N LEU A 266 18.71 -15.95 23.19
CA LEU A 266 17.54 -15.48 23.93
C LEU A 266 18.01 -15.01 25.31
N ARG A 267 17.71 -13.77 25.69
CA ARG A 267 17.89 -13.34 27.09
C ARG A 267 16.86 -14.09 27.93
N GLU A 268 17.32 -14.70 29.01
CA GLU A 268 16.42 -15.23 30.03
C GLU A 268 15.51 -14.09 30.51
N ALA A 269 14.22 -14.38 30.66
CA ALA A 269 13.31 -13.42 31.26
C ALA A 269 13.82 -13.14 32.67
N VAL A 270 14.22 -11.90 32.95
CA VAL A 270 14.48 -11.48 34.32
C VAL A 270 13.18 -11.72 35.09
N PRO A 271 13.18 -12.53 36.17
CA PRO A 271 11.98 -12.68 37.00
C PRO A 271 11.53 -11.29 37.41
N GLN A 272 10.27 -10.95 37.14
CA GLN A 272 9.69 -9.73 37.69
C GLN A 272 9.63 -9.92 39.21
N SER A 273 10.56 -9.27 39.92
CA SER A 273 10.60 -9.16 41.37
C SER A 273 9.63 -8.10 41.86
#